data_AF-A0A562BM15-F1
#
_entry.id   AF-A0A562BM15-F1
#
_cell.length_a   1.000
_cell.length_b   1.000
_cell.length_c   1.000
_cell.angle_alpha   90.00
_cell.angle_beta   90.00
_cell.angle_gamma   90.00
#
_symmetry.space_group_name_H-M   'P 1'
#
loop_
_entity.id
_entity.type
_entity.pdbx_description
1 polymer ?
#
loop_
_entity_poly.entity_id
_entity_poly.type
_entity_poly.pdbx_seq_one_letter_code
_entity_poly.pdbx_strand_id
1 'polypeptide(L)'
;MMTTLAAIMGALPIALGLGAGAELRQPLGLAVVGGLLFSQVITLFITPVIYLALDRYSGTGPMQIDADGNRVGVPVAQDAAAH
;
A
#
# COMPACT_ATOMS: atom_id res chain seq x y z
N MET A 1 -9.26 -0.80 -9.10
CA MET A 1 -9.92 0.36 -8.47
C MET A 1 -11.37 0.45 -8.95
N MET A 2 -12.26 -0.36 -8.36
CA MET A 2 -13.69 -0.39 -8.74
C MET A 2 -14.60 0.05 -7.58
N THR A 3 -14.14 -0.13 -6.33
CA THR A 3 -14.88 0.21 -5.10
C THR A 3 -14.82 1.69 -4.74
N THR A 4 -13.72 2.39 -5.02
CA THR A 4 -13.56 3.84 -4.78
C THR A 4 -14.48 4.67 -5.65
N LEU A 5 -14.60 4.33 -6.94
CA LEU A 5 -15.51 5.02 -7.87
C LEU A 5 -16.98 4.84 -7.47
N ALA A 6 -17.38 3.65 -7.01
CA ALA A 6 -18.72 3.38 -6.51
C ALA A 6 -19.03 4.17 -5.22
N ALA A 7 -18.08 4.23 -4.28
CA ALA A 7 -18.24 5.00 -3.05
C ALA A 7 -18.31 6.52 -3.31
N ILE A 8 -17.49 7.03 -4.24
CA ILE A 8 -17.51 8.44 -4.65
C ILE A 8 -18.84 8.77 -5.33
N MET A 9 -19.35 7.94 -6.23
CA MET A 9 -20.65 8.14 -6.89
C MET A 9 -21.83 8.13 -5.90
N GLY A 10 -21.78 7.32 -4.83
CA GLY A 10 -22.80 7.31 -3.78
C GLY A 10 -22.72 8.49 -2.80
N ALA A 11 -21.52 9.01 -2.54
CA ALA A 11 -21.29 10.14 -1.63
C ALA A 11 -21.46 11.52 -2.30
N LEU A 12 -21.28 11.60 -3.62
CA LEU A 12 -21.38 12.82 -4.42
C LEU A 12 -22.72 13.58 -4.26
N PRO A 13 -23.91 12.94 -4.33
CA PRO A 13 -25.17 13.65 -4.11
C PRO A 13 -25.36 14.16 -2.68
N ILE A 14 -24.73 13.51 -1.68
CA ILE A 14 -24.75 13.96 -0.27
C ILE A 14 -23.78 15.12 -0.05
N ALA A 15 -22.60 15.07 -0.68
CA ALA A 15 -21.56 16.10 -0.59
C ALA A 15 -21.93 17.42 -1.29
N LEU A 16 -22.76 17.35 -2.34
CA LEU A 16 -23.29 18.52 -3.05
C LEU A 16 -24.45 19.22 -2.32
N GLY A 17 -24.93 18.69 -1.20
CA GLY A 17 -25.82 19.41 -0.28
C GLY A 17 -27.18 19.82 -0.87
N LEU A 18 -27.71 19.07 -1.84
CA LEU A 18 -29.04 19.33 -2.43
C LEU A 18 -30.15 18.87 -1.46
N GLY A 19 -30.45 19.68 -0.43
CA GLY A 19 -31.58 19.46 0.48
C GLY A 19 -31.38 20.00 1.91
N ALA A 20 -32.47 20.34 2.61
CA ALA A 20 -32.47 20.90 3.97
C ALA A 20 -31.72 20.01 4.99
N GLY A 21 -30.84 20.62 5.81
CA GLY A 21 -29.95 19.92 6.76
C GLY A 21 -28.57 19.56 6.20
N ALA A 22 -28.18 20.15 5.06
CA ALA A 22 -26.89 19.95 4.40
C ALA A 22 -25.68 20.32 5.26
N GLU A 23 -25.80 21.28 6.17
CA GLU A 23 -24.71 21.73 7.05
C GLU A 23 -24.13 20.63 7.96
N LEU A 24 -24.93 19.62 8.32
CA LEU A 24 -24.47 18.47 9.11
C LEU A 24 -24.05 17.27 8.25
N ARG A 25 -24.59 17.14 7.03
CA ARG A 25 -24.35 15.98 6.14
C ARG A 25 -23.15 16.18 5.23
N GLN A 26 -22.85 17.41 4.86
CA GLN A 26 -21.69 17.80 4.07
C GLN A 26 -20.35 17.44 4.75
N PRO A 27 -20.11 17.75 6.05
CA PRO A 27 -18.85 17.36 6.71
C PRO A 27 -18.72 15.84 6.91
N LEU A 28 -19.83 15.13 7.14
CA LEU A 28 -19.83 13.66 7.26
C LEU A 28 -19.43 13.01 5.93
N GLY A 29 -20.02 13.46 4.81
CA GLY A 29 -19.67 12.96 3.47
C GLY A 29 -18.19 13.21 3.13
N LEU A 30 -17.67 14.40 3.46
CA LEU A 30 -16.28 14.77 3.22
C LEU A 30 -15.30 13.92 4.06
N ALA A 31 -15.64 13.64 5.33
CA ALA A 31 -14.86 12.75 6.19
C ALA A 31 -14.79 11.31 5.65
N VAL A 32 -15.90 10.79 5.13
CA VAL A 32 -15.94 9.43 4.54
C VAL A 32 -15.12 9.37 3.25
N VAL A 33 -15.30 10.32 2.33
CA VAL A 33 -14.54 10.36 1.07
C VAL A 33 -13.05 10.53 1.36
N GLY A 34 -12.68 11.43 2.28
CA GLY A 34 -11.30 11.61 2.72
C GLY A 34 -10.72 10.34 3.36
N GLY A 35 -11.47 9.69 4.24
CA GLY A 35 -11.06 8.44 4.90
C GLY A 35 -10.87 7.28 3.92
N LEU A 36 -11.70 7.19 2.88
CA LEU A 36 -11.58 6.17 1.84
C LEU A 36 -10.38 6.43 0.93
N LEU A 37 -10.16 7.68 0.51
CA LEU A 37 -8.96 8.05 -0.25
C LEU A 37 -7.69 7.80 0.58
N PHE A 38 -7.70 8.19 1.86
CA PHE A 38 -6.59 8.01 2.77
C PHE A 38 -6.30 6.54 3.08
N SER A 39 -7.33 5.72 3.28
CA SER A 39 -7.19 4.27 3.45
C SER A 39 -6.48 3.65 2.26
N GLN A 40 -6.78 4.12 1.05
CA GLN A 40 -6.17 3.57 -0.14
C GLN A 40 -4.71 3.94 -0.31
N VAL A 41 -4.35 5.17 0.07
CA VAL A 41 -2.94 5.61 0.10
C VAL A 41 -2.18 4.85 1.19
N ILE A 42 -2.76 4.75 2.39
CA ILE A 42 -2.16 3.98 3.50
C ILE A 42 -1.97 2.53 3.10
N THR A 43 -2.97 1.83 2.58
CA THR A 43 -2.83 0.40 2.24
C THR A 43 -1.80 0.20 1.14
N LEU A 44 -1.82 1.01 0.08
CA LEU A 44 -0.83 0.92 -1.00
C LEU A 44 0.60 1.23 -0.53
N PHE A 45 0.77 2.02 0.53
CA PHE A 45 2.09 2.36 1.07
C PHE A 45 2.55 1.39 2.17
N ILE A 46 1.64 0.96 3.04
CA ILE A 46 1.91 0.03 4.14
C ILE A 46 2.32 -1.33 3.59
N THR A 47 1.62 -1.87 2.57
CA THR A 47 1.96 -3.18 1.98
C THR A 47 3.43 -3.29 1.52
N PRO A 48 3.96 -2.39 0.67
CA PRO A 48 5.36 -2.45 0.26
C PRO A 48 6.33 -2.11 1.40
N VAL A 49 5.98 -1.19 2.31
CA VAL A 49 6.85 -0.86 3.46
C VAL A 49 7.01 -2.05 4.39
N ILE A 50 5.94 -2.79 4.66
CA ILE A 50 6.01 -4.02 5.43
C ILE A 50 6.86 -5.05 4.69
N TYR A 51 6.74 -5.16 3.36
CA TYR A 51 7.57 -6.07 2.58
C TYR A 51 9.06 -5.73 2.70
N LEU A 52 9.42 -4.44 2.57
CA LEU A 52 10.81 -3.97 2.75
C LEU A 52 11.31 -4.12 4.19
N ALA A 53 10.45 -3.88 5.18
CA ALA A 53 10.79 -4.06 6.58
C ALA A 53 11.06 -5.54 6.88
N LEU A 54 10.16 -6.43 6.44
CA LEU A 54 10.33 -7.87 6.60
C LEU A 54 11.53 -8.38 5.81
N ASP A 55 11.77 -7.95 4.58
CA ASP A 55 12.95 -8.31 3.79
C ASP A 55 14.26 -7.91 4.52
N ARG A 56 14.27 -6.73 5.14
CA ARG A 56 15.41 -6.27 5.95
C ARG A 56 15.63 -7.08 7.24
N TYR A 57 14.57 -7.62 7.84
CA TYR A 57 14.68 -8.50 9.02
C TYR A 57 14.88 -9.97 8.64
N SER A 58 14.38 -10.38 7.49
CA SER A 58 14.42 -11.72 6.94
C SER A 58 15.60 -11.81 5.99
N GLY A 59 16.82 -11.72 6.53
CA GLY A 59 18.09 -11.68 5.81
C GLY A 59 18.44 -12.96 5.02
N THR A 60 17.58 -13.34 4.08
CA THR A 60 17.85 -14.36 3.05
C THR A 60 17.83 -13.65 1.71
N GLY A 61 19.02 -13.25 1.25
CA GLY A 61 19.19 -12.58 -0.04
C GLY A 61 18.62 -13.39 -1.20
N PRO A 62 18.31 -12.72 -2.32
CA PRO A 62 17.73 -13.38 -3.49
C PRO A 62 18.63 -14.54 -3.92
N MET A 63 18.04 -15.72 -4.10
CA MET A 63 18.76 -16.84 -4.72
C MET A 63 19.14 -16.41 -6.13
N GLN A 64 20.43 -16.16 -6.37
CA GLN A 64 20.94 -15.96 -7.70
C GLN A 64 20.93 -17.31 -8.41
N ILE A 65 20.12 -17.37 -9.46
CA ILE A 65 20.22 -18.41 -10.47
C ILE A 65 21.33 -17.92 -11.41
N ASP A 66 22.40 -18.69 -11.52
CA ASP A 66 23.44 -18.41 -12.50
C ASP A 66 22.90 -18.52 -13.93
N ALA A 67 23.67 -18.06 -14.92
CA ALA A 67 23.27 -18.15 -16.33
C ALA A 67 23.05 -19.60 -16.81
N ASP A 68 23.47 -20.58 -16.01
CA ASP A 68 23.41 -22.01 -16.29
C ASP A 68 22.22 -22.70 -15.59
N GLY A 69 21.38 -21.95 -14.87
CA GLY A 69 20.15 -22.46 -14.25
C GLY A 69 20.35 -23.15 -12.89
N ASN A 70 21.53 -23.05 -12.29
CA ASN A 70 21.88 -23.70 -11.03
C ASN A 70 21.61 -22.79 -9.81
N ARG A 71 21.24 -23.40 -8.68
CA ARG A 71 20.94 -22.70 -7.42
C ARG A 71 22.23 -22.38 -6.68
N VAL A 72 22.77 -21.18 -6.85
CA VAL A 72 23.94 -20.74 -6.08
C VAL A 72 23.48 -20.19 -4.74
N GLY A 73 23.72 -20.92 -3.66
CA GLY A 73 23.49 -20.42 -2.30
C GLY A 73 24.42 -19.25 -2.02
N VAL A 74 23.88 -18.14 -1.51
CA VAL A 74 24.66 -16.93 -1.24
C VAL A 74 25.63 -17.21 -0.08
N PRO A 75 26.96 -17.06 -0.25
CA PRO A 75 27.90 -17.09 0.86
C PRO A 75 27.71 -15.82 1.69
N VAL A 76 26.95 -15.92 2.78
CA VAL A 76 26.83 -14.85 3.77
C VAL A 76 28.17 -14.73 4.48
N ALA A 77 28.86 -13.62 4.23
CA ALA A 77 30.00 -13.10 4.99
C ALA A 77 31.38 -13.80 4.87
N GLN A 78 31.55 -14.89 4.13
CA GLN A 78 32.84 -15.61 4.14
C GLN A 78 33.91 -15.07 3.18
N ASP A 79 33.55 -14.33 2.13
CA ASP A 79 34.51 -13.79 1.14
C ASP A 79 34.98 -12.34 1.43
N ALA A 80 34.36 -11.64 2.38
CA ALA A 80 34.76 -10.27 2.72
C ALA A 80 35.97 -10.19 3.68
N ALA A 81 36.43 -11.33 4.23
CA ALA A 81 37.55 -11.40 5.16
C ALA A 81 38.88 -11.87 4.51
N ALA A 82 38.90 -12.02 3.19
CA ALA A 82 40.04 -12.57 2.46
C ALA A 82 40.64 -11.59 1.44
N HIS A 83 40.95 -10.36 1.85
CA HIS A 83 41.95 -9.50 1.20
C HIS A 83 42.56 -8.51 2.19
#